data_AF-I3MFB7-F1
#
_entry.id   AF-I3MFB7-F1
#
_cell.length_a   1.000
_cell.length_b   1.000
_cell.length_c   1.000
_cell.angle_alpha   90.00
_cell.angle_beta   90.00
_cell.angle_gamma   90.00
#
_symmetry.space_group_name_H-M   'P 1'
#
loop_
_entity.id
_entity.type
_entity.pdbx_description
1 polymer ?
#
loop_
_entity_poly.entity_id
_entity_poly.type
_entity_poly.pdbx_seq_one_letter_code
_entity_poly.pdbx_strand_id
1 'polypeptide(L)'
;MTYEPLIPVVYLSLWDVLSFIGEPIKSEKPINMENLPVNDGNGQAFGYILYETVITSSGTLSGVVRDRGQVFVDTVSIGFMDYKTTKIVIPLIQGYTFLRILVENRGRVNYGNNIDDQRKGIIGNLYLNDSPLKKFRIYSLDMKKSFFQRFSIDKWTHIPDVPTFPAFFFCGFVIGSSPSDTFLKLEGWEKGVIFVNGQNLGRYWNIGPQETLYLPGPWLFRGNNQIIIFEEVMAGSVIQFTDTPYLGRNQYIH
;
A
#
# COMPACT_ATOMS: atom_id res chain seq x y z
N MET A 1 -3.59 -24.42 18.28
CA MET A 1 -2.21 -24.75 17.89
C MET A 1 -1.71 -23.55 17.11
N THR A 2 -0.62 -22.91 17.54
CA THR A 2 -0.05 -21.72 16.89
C THR A 2 1.14 -22.16 16.04
N TYR A 3 1.24 -21.62 14.82
CA TYR A 3 2.41 -21.85 13.98
C TYR A 3 3.62 -21.09 14.53
N GLU A 4 4.83 -21.51 14.16
CA GLU A 4 6.06 -20.83 14.54
C GLU A 4 6.10 -19.39 13.96
N PRO A 5 6.64 -18.41 14.70
CA PRO A 5 6.85 -17.07 14.17
C PRO A 5 7.72 -17.06 12.92
N LEU A 6 7.44 -16.14 12.00
CA LEU A 6 8.14 -16.03 10.73
C LEU A 6 9.01 -14.78 10.70
N ILE A 7 10.19 -14.93 10.13
CA ILE A 7 11.10 -13.82 9.85
C ILE A 7 11.09 -13.61 8.34
N PRO A 8 10.68 -12.43 7.84
CA PRO A 8 10.82 -12.10 6.42
C PRO A 8 12.30 -12.14 6.03
N VAL A 9 12.61 -12.76 4.90
CA VAL A 9 14.02 -12.98 4.46
C VAL A 9 14.39 -12.14 3.25
N VAL A 10 13.39 -11.77 2.45
CA VAL A 10 13.59 -10.99 1.24
C VAL A 10 12.50 -9.92 1.12
N TYR A 11 12.87 -8.83 0.48
CA TYR A 11 11.97 -7.72 0.16
C TYR A 11 12.18 -7.23 -1.27
N LEU A 12 11.23 -6.42 -1.72
CA LEU A 12 11.25 -5.73 -3.00
C LEU A 12 10.66 -4.34 -2.81
N SER A 13 11.44 -3.29 -3.06
CA SER A 13 10.95 -1.91 -2.94
C SER A 13 9.89 -1.62 -4.00
N LEU A 14 8.91 -0.77 -3.68
CA LEU A 14 7.92 -0.33 -4.67
C LEU A 14 8.59 0.34 -5.88
N TRP A 15 9.72 1.02 -5.66
CA TRP A 15 10.46 1.72 -6.70
C TRP A 15 11.04 0.75 -7.73
N ASP A 16 11.58 -0.38 -7.28
CA ASP A 16 12.05 -1.45 -8.17
C ASP A 16 10.88 -2.11 -8.90
N VAL A 17 9.73 -2.30 -8.23
CA VAL A 17 8.50 -2.86 -8.84
C VAL A 17 8.05 -2.03 -10.05
N LEU A 18 8.22 -0.71 -10.05
CA LEU A 18 7.83 0.14 -11.18
C LEU A 18 8.52 -0.24 -12.49
N SER A 19 9.71 -0.84 -12.42
CA SER A 19 10.43 -1.33 -13.60
C SER A 19 9.88 -2.64 -14.16
N PHE A 20 9.03 -3.36 -13.41
CA PHE A 20 8.52 -4.69 -13.77
C PHE A 20 7.02 -4.68 -14.14
N ILE A 21 6.23 -3.71 -13.68
CA ILE A 21 4.77 -3.74 -13.80
C ILE A 21 4.22 -3.21 -15.14
N GLY A 22 5.09 -2.85 -16.07
CA GLY A 22 4.79 -2.38 -17.43
C GLY A 22 4.79 -0.85 -17.58
N GLU A 23 4.44 -0.38 -18.78
CA GLU A 23 4.36 1.05 -19.08
C GLU A 23 3.28 1.75 -18.23
N PRO A 24 3.58 2.92 -17.63
CA PRO A 24 2.58 3.71 -16.93
C PRO A 24 1.55 4.29 -17.88
N ILE A 25 0.36 4.58 -17.33
CA ILE A 25 -0.65 5.39 -18.01
C ILE A 25 -0.13 6.83 -18.04
N LYS A 26 0.02 7.40 -19.23
CA LYS A 26 0.50 8.78 -19.43
C LYS A 26 -0.70 9.70 -19.61
N SER A 27 -0.75 10.80 -18.86
CA SER A 27 -1.85 11.77 -18.91
C SER A 27 -1.36 13.19 -18.64
N GLU A 28 -1.96 14.19 -19.27
CA GLU A 28 -1.63 15.60 -19.01
C GLU A 28 -2.09 16.05 -17.61
N LYS A 29 -3.12 15.42 -17.05
CA LYS A 29 -3.69 15.72 -15.73
C LYS A 29 -3.79 14.45 -14.89
N PRO A 30 -3.90 14.54 -13.55
CA PRO A 30 -4.22 13.37 -12.73
C PRO A 30 -5.55 12.75 -13.18
N ILE A 31 -5.63 11.42 -13.15
CA ILE A 31 -6.85 10.65 -13.39
C ILE A 31 -7.17 9.88 -12.11
N ASN A 32 -8.38 10.03 -11.58
CA ASN A 32 -8.82 9.27 -10.41
C ASN A 32 -8.88 7.76 -10.72
N MET A 33 -8.90 6.93 -9.68
CA MET A 33 -8.78 5.48 -9.82
C MET A 33 -9.84 4.88 -10.74
N GLU A 34 -11.09 5.34 -10.63
CA GLU A 34 -12.22 4.76 -11.37
C GLU A 34 -12.27 5.14 -12.85
N ASN A 35 -11.61 6.24 -13.24
CA ASN A 35 -11.54 6.67 -14.65
C ASN A 35 -10.26 6.18 -15.36
N LEU A 36 -9.44 5.36 -14.70
CA LEU A 36 -8.25 4.79 -15.35
C LEU A 36 -8.66 3.84 -16.49
N PRO A 37 -7.93 3.83 -17.61
CA PRO A 37 -8.13 2.85 -18.70
C PRO A 37 -7.52 1.48 -18.34
N VAL A 38 -7.95 0.88 -17.23
CA VAL A 38 -7.53 -0.45 -16.76
C VAL A 38 -8.75 -1.34 -16.52
N ASN A 39 -8.52 -2.64 -16.33
CA ASN A 39 -9.58 -3.64 -16.09
C ASN A 39 -10.69 -3.55 -17.17
N ASP A 40 -10.28 -3.60 -18.44
CA ASP A 40 -11.18 -3.52 -19.60
C ASP A 40 -12.06 -2.25 -19.62
N GLY A 41 -11.50 -1.12 -19.16
CA GLY A 41 -12.19 0.17 -19.13
C GLY A 41 -13.06 0.38 -17.88
N ASN A 42 -13.06 -0.54 -16.92
CA ASN A 42 -13.83 -0.40 -15.67
C ASN A 42 -13.07 0.35 -14.56
N GLY A 43 -11.86 0.83 -14.84
CA GLY A 43 -11.04 1.54 -13.87
C GLY A 43 -10.51 0.65 -12.76
N GLN A 44 -9.87 1.29 -11.79
CA GLN A 44 -9.30 0.63 -10.62
C GLN A 44 -10.25 0.77 -9.43
N ALA A 45 -10.81 -0.35 -8.97
CA ALA A 45 -11.76 -0.35 -7.86
C ALA A 45 -11.09 -0.20 -6.48
N PHE A 46 -9.96 -0.87 -6.24
CA PHE A 46 -9.33 -1.03 -4.93
C PHE A 46 -7.80 -0.95 -5.00
N GLY A 47 -7.15 -1.00 -3.83
CA GLY A 47 -5.70 -1.03 -3.70
C GLY A 47 -5.11 0.37 -3.66
N TYR A 48 -3.95 0.51 -4.30
CA TYR A 48 -3.14 1.72 -4.31
C TYR A 48 -2.98 2.26 -5.73
N ILE A 49 -2.69 3.54 -5.86
CA ILE A 49 -2.38 4.17 -7.14
C ILE A 49 -1.19 5.10 -6.94
N LEU A 50 -0.18 5.00 -7.80
CA LEU A 50 0.97 5.89 -7.75
C LEU A 50 0.86 6.93 -8.88
N TYR A 51 0.91 8.19 -8.51
CA TYR A 51 1.06 9.30 -9.44
C TYR A 51 2.51 9.78 -9.41
N GLU A 52 3.13 9.91 -10.58
CA GLU A 52 4.49 10.43 -10.75
C GLU A 52 4.45 11.58 -11.75
N THR A 53 5.13 12.68 -11.43
CA THR A 53 5.43 13.77 -12.36
C THR A 53 6.82 14.33 -12.06
N VAL A 54 7.31 15.23 -12.91
CA VAL A 54 8.61 15.90 -12.73
C VAL A 54 8.37 17.34 -12.34
N ILE A 55 9.07 17.78 -11.29
CA ILE A 55 9.09 19.16 -10.82
C ILE A 55 10.51 19.72 -10.91
N THR A 56 10.62 21.05 -11.01
CA THR A 56 11.90 21.78 -11.09
C THR A 56 12.03 22.89 -10.05
N SER A 57 11.05 23.00 -9.16
CA SER A 57 11.01 24.01 -8.11
C SER A 57 10.46 23.45 -6.81
N SER A 58 10.86 24.08 -5.72
CA SER A 58 10.33 23.86 -4.38
C SER A 58 9.10 24.73 -4.12
N GLY A 59 8.42 24.48 -3.01
CA GLY A 59 7.31 25.33 -2.58
C GLY A 59 6.17 24.54 -1.97
N THR A 60 4.94 25.02 -2.14
CA THR A 60 3.76 24.37 -1.55
C THR A 60 3.04 23.54 -2.60
N LEU A 61 3.02 22.22 -2.38
CA LEU A 61 2.16 21.30 -3.10
C LEU A 61 0.76 21.37 -2.50
N SER A 62 -0.27 21.42 -3.34
CA SER A 62 -1.65 21.42 -2.91
C SER A 62 -2.57 20.66 -3.86
N GLY A 63 -3.63 20.06 -3.32
CA GLY A 63 -4.61 19.30 -4.08
C GLY A 63 -5.53 18.48 -3.19
N VAL A 64 -6.51 17.83 -3.81
CA VAL A 64 -7.45 16.94 -3.12
C VAL A 64 -7.03 15.50 -3.33
N VAL A 65 -6.64 14.84 -2.25
CA VAL A 65 -6.21 13.44 -2.24
C VAL A 65 -7.21 12.62 -1.45
N ARG A 66 -7.63 11.49 -2.01
CA ARG A 66 -8.53 10.55 -1.34
C ARG A 66 -8.03 9.11 -1.45
N ASP A 67 -7.79 8.38 -0.36
CA ASP A 67 -8.08 8.78 1.03
C ASP A 67 -6.85 9.25 1.79
N ARG A 68 -5.68 8.69 1.46
CA ARG A 68 -4.40 9.03 2.07
C ARG A 68 -3.30 8.89 1.01
N GLY A 69 -2.59 9.98 0.73
CA GLY A 69 -1.48 10.02 -0.22
C GLY A 69 -0.16 10.27 0.50
N GLN A 70 0.76 9.33 0.44
CA GLN A 70 2.14 9.53 0.86
C GLN A 70 2.88 10.25 -0.25
N VAL A 71 3.47 11.41 0.07
CA VAL A 71 4.17 12.26 -0.89
C VAL A 71 5.67 12.00 -0.78
N PHE A 72 6.31 11.86 -1.93
CA PHE A 72 7.75 11.60 -2.04
C PHE A 72 8.40 12.58 -3.01
N VAL A 73 9.61 12.98 -2.65
CA VAL A 73 10.57 13.61 -3.55
C VAL A 73 11.62 12.54 -3.86
N ASP A 74 11.70 12.14 -5.12
CA ASP A 74 12.32 10.89 -5.55
C ASP A 74 11.78 9.68 -4.77
N THR A 75 12.59 9.10 -3.88
CA THR A 75 12.21 7.95 -3.02
C THR A 75 12.02 8.35 -1.56
N VAL A 76 12.26 9.63 -1.22
CA VAL A 76 12.21 10.12 0.16
C VAL A 76 10.81 10.63 0.47
N SER A 77 10.16 10.02 1.47
CA SER A 77 8.85 10.48 1.94
C SER A 77 8.97 11.82 2.67
N ILE A 78 8.15 12.79 2.28
CA ILE A 78 8.12 14.13 2.89
C ILE A 78 6.86 14.37 3.73
N GLY A 79 5.93 13.41 3.73
CA GLY A 79 4.73 13.41 4.57
C GLY A 79 3.49 12.91 3.82
N PHE A 80 2.31 13.21 4.38
CA PHE A 80 1.04 12.67 3.90
C PHE A 80 0.02 13.78 3.62
N MET A 81 -0.74 13.61 2.55
CA MET A 81 -1.93 14.39 2.23
C MET A 81 -3.18 13.51 2.40
N ASP A 82 -4.26 14.09 2.92
CA ASP A 82 -5.54 13.42 3.12
C ASP A 82 -6.69 14.45 3.10
N TYR A 83 -7.85 14.06 3.64
CA TYR A 83 -9.01 14.94 3.76
C TYR A 83 -8.77 16.22 4.57
N LYS A 84 -7.84 16.21 5.54
CA LYS A 84 -7.52 17.34 6.42
C LYS A 84 -6.26 18.07 5.95
N THR A 85 -5.26 17.33 5.50
CA THR A 85 -3.98 17.86 5.03
C THR A 85 -3.97 17.94 3.52
N THR A 86 -4.46 19.06 2.97
CA THR A 86 -4.55 19.29 1.52
C THR A 86 -3.34 20.02 0.94
N LYS A 87 -2.34 20.33 1.78
CA LYS A 87 -1.11 21.01 1.40
C LYS A 87 0.09 20.40 2.10
N ILE A 88 1.23 20.38 1.41
CA ILE A 88 2.52 19.95 1.98
C ILE A 88 3.65 20.77 1.35
N VAL A 89 4.72 21.01 2.13
CA VAL A 89 5.89 21.73 1.65
C VAL A 89 6.83 20.77 0.94
N ILE A 90 7.18 21.08 -0.31
CA ILE A 90 8.27 20.46 -1.05
C ILE A 90 9.59 21.12 -0.59
N PRO A 91 10.55 20.36 -0.05
CA PRO A 91 11.83 20.90 0.41
C PRO A 91 12.64 21.49 -0.75
N LEU A 92 13.78 22.13 -0.44
CA LEU A 92 14.69 22.64 -1.46
C LEU A 92 15.16 21.49 -2.37
N ILE A 93 14.87 21.59 -3.67
CA ILE A 93 15.30 20.63 -4.69
C ILE A 93 16.25 21.29 -5.68
N GLN A 94 17.05 20.48 -6.37
CA GLN A 94 17.93 20.93 -7.45
C GLN A 94 17.61 20.18 -8.74
N GLY A 95 17.51 20.92 -9.85
CA GLY A 95 17.28 20.33 -11.16
C GLY A 95 15.90 19.69 -11.31
N TYR A 96 15.85 18.63 -12.10
CA TYR A 96 14.62 17.86 -12.35
C TYR A 96 14.51 16.74 -11.31
N THR A 97 13.39 16.70 -10.61
CA THR A 97 13.14 15.73 -9.54
C THR A 97 11.79 15.07 -9.71
N PHE A 98 11.68 13.79 -9.37
CA PHE A 98 10.39 13.11 -9.39
C PHE A 98 9.57 13.50 -8.16
N LEU A 99 8.37 14.02 -8.39
CA LEU A 99 7.34 14.11 -7.38
C LEU A 99 6.44 12.89 -7.52
N ARG A 100 6.33 12.11 -6.44
CA ARG A 100 5.49 10.91 -6.41
C ARG A 100 4.46 11.00 -5.29
N ILE A 101 3.26 10.49 -5.56
CA ILE A 101 2.19 10.39 -4.55
C ILE A 101 1.59 8.99 -4.62
N LEU A 102 1.88 8.16 -3.61
CA LEU A 102 1.25 6.87 -3.43
C LEU A 102 -0.07 7.07 -2.68
N VAL A 103 -1.19 6.93 -3.39
CA VAL A 103 -2.52 7.09 -2.80
C VAL A 103 -3.13 5.74 -2.49
N GLU A 104 -3.57 5.57 -1.25
CA GLU A 104 -4.36 4.44 -0.78
C GLU A 104 -5.85 4.77 -0.87
N ASN A 105 -6.64 3.89 -1.49
CA ASN A 105 -8.08 3.84 -1.30
C ASN A 105 -8.39 3.08 -0.01
N ARG A 106 -8.86 3.78 1.03
CA ARG A 106 -9.19 3.25 2.37
C ARG A 106 -10.61 2.70 2.50
N GLY A 107 -11.38 2.72 1.42
CA GLY A 107 -12.76 2.26 1.38
C GLY A 107 -13.69 3.40 0.98
N ARG A 108 -14.71 3.07 0.20
CA ARG A 108 -15.79 4.00 -0.13
C ARG A 108 -16.80 4.02 1.01
N VAL A 109 -17.29 5.21 1.34
CA VAL A 109 -18.40 5.39 2.29
C VAL A 109 -19.59 4.56 1.80
N ASN A 110 -20.21 3.81 2.70
CA ASN A 110 -21.28 2.86 2.42
C ASN A 110 -22.65 3.27 3.00
N TYR A 111 -22.77 4.50 3.52
CA TYR A 111 -24.04 5.03 4.06
C TYR A 111 -24.10 6.56 3.94
N GLY A 112 -25.32 7.11 3.99
CA GLY A 112 -25.57 8.55 4.07
C GLY A 112 -25.34 9.32 2.77
N ASN A 113 -25.36 10.65 2.87
CA ASN A 113 -25.43 11.55 1.71
C ASN A 113 -24.12 11.65 0.90
N ASN A 114 -23.01 11.11 1.40
CA ASN A 114 -21.71 11.22 0.75
C ASN A 114 -21.42 10.06 -0.22
N ILE A 115 -22.39 9.19 -0.50
CA ILE A 115 -22.20 7.97 -1.31
C ILE A 115 -21.83 8.30 -2.77
N ASP A 116 -22.28 9.45 -3.30
CA ASP A 116 -22.02 9.86 -4.68
C ASP A 116 -20.61 10.47 -4.85
N ASP A 117 -20.00 10.97 -3.77
CA ASP A 117 -18.69 11.63 -3.80
C ASP A 117 -17.56 10.70 -3.32
N GLN A 118 -17.49 9.50 -3.92
CA GLN A 118 -16.59 8.41 -3.48
C GLN A 118 -15.51 8.02 -4.49
N ARG A 119 -15.21 8.91 -5.45
CA ARG A 119 -14.03 8.75 -6.31
C ARG A 119 -12.74 8.83 -5.49
N LYS A 120 -11.75 8.00 -5.84
CA LYS A 120 -10.50 7.82 -5.09
C LYS A 120 -9.26 8.12 -5.94
N GLY A 121 -8.12 8.37 -5.31
CA GLY A 121 -6.92 8.90 -5.95
C GLY A 121 -6.83 10.42 -5.80
N ILE A 122 -6.23 11.09 -6.79
CA ILE A 122 -6.21 12.56 -6.86
C ILE A 122 -7.51 13.04 -7.52
N ILE A 123 -8.22 13.96 -6.86
CA ILE A 123 -9.47 14.54 -7.34
C ILE A 123 -9.19 15.91 -7.95
N GLY A 124 -9.31 16.02 -9.27
CA GLY A 124 -8.99 17.25 -10.00
C GLY A 124 -7.48 17.40 -10.27
N ASN A 125 -6.99 18.64 -10.24
CA ASN A 125 -5.58 18.93 -10.48
C ASN A 125 -4.77 18.94 -9.18
N LEU A 126 -3.47 18.73 -9.33
CA LEU A 126 -2.46 18.94 -8.30
C LEU A 126 -1.68 20.21 -8.66
N TYR A 127 -1.36 21.05 -7.68
CA TYR A 127 -0.74 22.36 -7.90
C TYR A 127 0.55 22.49 -7.11
N LEU A 128 1.56 23.11 -7.71
CA LEU A 128 2.78 23.55 -7.03
C LEU A 128 2.86 25.07 -7.15
N ASN A 129 2.85 25.78 -6.02
CA ASN A 129 2.79 27.25 -5.97
C ASN A 129 1.67 27.80 -6.87
N ASP A 130 0.46 27.26 -6.69
CA ASP A 130 -0.76 27.60 -7.44
C ASP A 130 -0.71 27.34 -8.97
N SER A 131 0.39 26.77 -9.47
CA SER A 131 0.51 26.36 -10.87
C SER A 131 0.17 24.87 -11.03
N PRO A 132 -0.72 24.50 -11.96
CA PRO A 132 -1.13 23.10 -12.13
C PRO A 132 0.03 22.25 -12.66
N LEU A 133 0.31 21.15 -11.98
CA LEU A 133 1.23 20.13 -12.42
C LEU A 133 0.63 19.31 -13.56
N LYS A 134 1.51 18.77 -14.42
CA LYS A 134 1.15 18.17 -15.70
C LYS A 134 1.98 16.92 -15.98
N LYS A 135 1.73 16.25 -17.12
CA LYS A 135 2.53 15.12 -17.63
C LYS A 135 2.73 14.00 -16.61
N PHE A 136 1.62 13.52 -16.05
CA PHE A 136 1.61 12.42 -15.10
C PHE A 136 1.88 11.08 -15.75
N ARG A 137 2.68 10.28 -15.06
CA ARG A 137 2.75 8.82 -15.17
C ARG A 137 1.95 8.23 -14.02
N ILE A 138 1.02 7.33 -14.32
CA ILE A 138 0.08 6.78 -13.35
C ILE A 138 0.18 5.26 -13.36
N TYR A 139 0.41 4.68 -12.19
CA TYR A 139 0.54 3.23 -12.01
C TYR A 139 -0.62 2.70 -11.17
N SER A 140 -1.41 1.80 -11.77
CA SER A 140 -2.46 1.07 -11.06
C SER A 140 -1.85 -0.08 -10.26
N LEU A 141 -1.91 0.01 -8.93
CA LEU A 141 -1.44 -1.01 -7.99
C LEU A 141 -2.66 -1.66 -7.32
N ASP A 142 -3.43 -2.42 -8.10
CA ASP A 142 -4.68 -3.04 -7.63
C ASP A 142 -4.47 -4.18 -6.63
N MET A 143 -3.21 -4.61 -6.47
CA MET A 143 -2.75 -5.69 -5.60
C MET A 143 -3.52 -7.01 -5.81
N LYS A 144 -4.01 -7.27 -7.02
CA LYS A 144 -4.59 -8.57 -7.38
C LYS A 144 -3.49 -9.61 -7.57
N LYS A 145 -3.85 -10.89 -7.61
CA LYS A 145 -2.91 -11.98 -7.93
C LYS A 145 -2.14 -11.72 -9.24
N SER A 146 -2.81 -11.16 -10.25
CA SER A 146 -2.21 -10.79 -11.54
C SER A 146 -1.19 -9.65 -11.46
N PHE A 147 -1.26 -8.80 -10.42
CA PHE A 147 -0.23 -7.79 -10.15
C PHE A 147 1.07 -8.46 -9.69
N PHE A 148 0.98 -9.37 -8.70
CA PHE A 148 2.13 -10.11 -8.19
C PHE A 148 2.76 -11.06 -9.22
N GLN A 149 1.99 -11.53 -10.19
CA GLN A 149 2.50 -12.37 -11.28
C GLN A 149 3.41 -11.61 -12.28
N ARG A 150 3.46 -10.27 -12.22
CA ARG A 150 4.30 -9.46 -13.13
C ARG A 150 5.78 -9.44 -12.75
N PHE A 151 6.11 -9.81 -11.52
CA PHE A 151 7.49 -9.88 -11.06
C PHE A 151 7.77 -11.22 -10.40
N SER A 152 8.88 -11.84 -10.81
CA SER A 152 9.28 -13.17 -10.41
C SER A 152 10.09 -13.16 -9.11
N ILE A 153 10.22 -14.33 -8.47
CA ILE A 153 10.90 -14.46 -7.17
C ILE A 153 12.38 -14.04 -7.22
N ASP A 154 13.05 -14.16 -8.37
CA ASP A 154 14.43 -13.73 -8.58
C ASP A 154 14.63 -12.20 -8.52
N LYS A 155 13.54 -11.42 -8.50
CA LYS A 155 13.60 -9.97 -8.31
C LYS A 155 13.67 -9.57 -6.84
N TRP A 156 13.35 -10.48 -5.93
CA TRP A 156 13.39 -10.22 -4.50
C TRP A 156 14.84 -10.25 -4.02
N THR A 157 15.18 -9.33 -3.14
CA THR A 157 16.53 -9.17 -2.61
C THR A 157 16.52 -9.35 -1.11
N HIS A 158 17.68 -9.66 -0.51
CA HIS A 158 17.80 -9.67 0.94
C HIS A 158 17.43 -8.32 1.54
N ILE A 159 16.80 -8.34 2.71
CA ILE A 159 16.43 -7.14 3.45
C ILE A 159 17.72 -6.43 3.88
N PRO A 160 17.97 -5.18 3.45
CA PRO A 160 19.12 -4.40 3.91
C PRO A 160 18.89 -3.90 5.34
N ASP A 161 19.95 -3.46 6.01
CA ASP A 161 19.86 -2.90 7.36
C ASP A 161 18.89 -1.71 7.44
N VAL A 162 18.80 -0.93 6.35
CA VAL A 162 17.86 0.19 6.21
C VAL A 162 17.04 -0.02 4.94
N PRO A 163 15.87 -0.67 5.03
CA PRO A 163 15.01 -0.87 3.87
C PRO A 163 14.40 0.44 3.38
N THR A 164 14.26 0.54 2.06
CA THR A 164 13.50 1.63 1.44
C THR A 164 12.03 1.29 1.40
N PHE A 165 11.18 2.21 1.81
CA PHE A 165 9.72 2.07 1.80
C PHE A 165 9.07 2.95 0.74
N PRO A 166 7.85 2.62 0.27
CA PRO A 166 7.07 1.42 0.56
C PRO A 166 7.68 0.16 -0.06
N ALA A 167 7.45 -1.00 0.53
CA ALA A 167 8.04 -2.25 0.05
C ALA A 167 7.16 -3.47 0.29
N PHE A 168 7.42 -4.50 -0.50
CA PHE A 168 6.88 -5.84 -0.32
C PHE A 168 7.88 -6.70 0.44
N PHE A 169 7.42 -7.44 1.44
CA PHE A 169 8.20 -8.42 2.21
C PHE A 169 7.62 -9.80 1.97
N PHE A 170 8.48 -10.80 1.77
CA PHE A 170 8.06 -12.17 1.50
C PHE A 170 8.61 -13.13 2.55
N CYS A 171 7.76 -14.07 2.94
CA CYS A 171 8.15 -15.21 3.76
C CYS A 171 7.47 -16.48 3.25
N GLY A 172 8.25 -17.55 3.10
CA GLY A 172 7.74 -18.90 2.86
C GLY A 172 7.82 -19.74 4.13
N PHE A 173 6.82 -20.58 4.38
CA PHE A 173 6.79 -21.47 5.55
C PHE A 173 6.09 -22.80 5.23
N VAL A 174 6.36 -23.82 6.05
CA VAL A 174 5.86 -25.18 5.82
C VAL A 174 4.99 -25.64 6.98
N ILE A 175 3.79 -26.14 6.68
CA ILE A 175 2.88 -26.74 7.67
C ILE A 175 2.90 -28.26 7.48
N GLY A 176 3.40 -29.01 8.48
CA GLY A 176 3.48 -30.47 8.42
C GLY A 176 2.15 -31.20 8.70
N SER A 177 1.31 -30.62 9.55
CA SER A 177 0.01 -31.14 9.97
C SER A 177 -1.14 -30.61 9.11
N SER A 178 -2.37 -31.01 9.43
CA SER A 178 -3.57 -30.35 8.87
C SER A 178 -3.59 -28.88 9.30
N PRO A 179 -3.79 -27.92 8.38
CA PRO A 179 -3.91 -26.52 8.75
C PRO A 179 -5.14 -26.26 9.63
N SER A 180 -5.00 -25.34 10.57
CA SER A 180 -6.06 -24.77 11.39
C SER A 180 -6.11 -23.25 11.25
N ASP A 181 -7.24 -22.67 11.66
CA ASP A 181 -7.41 -21.23 11.83
C ASP A 181 -6.35 -20.64 12.77
N THR A 182 -5.98 -19.39 12.53
CA THR A 182 -5.01 -18.64 13.34
C THR A 182 -5.21 -17.13 13.16
N PHE A 183 -4.37 -16.34 13.82
CA PHE A 183 -4.34 -14.89 13.71
C PHE A 183 -2.89 -14.43 13.46
N LEU A 184 -2.69 -13.49 12.55
CA LEU A 184 -1.41 -12.84 12.33
C LEU A 184 -1.29 -11.58 13.20
N LYS A 185 -0.16 -11.41 13.88
CA LYS A 185 0.22 -10.20 14.61
C LYS A 185 1.53 -9.64 14.03
N LEU A 186 1.57 -8.34 13.78
CA LEU A 186 2.69 -7.64 13.13
C LEU A 186 3.28 -6.58 14.06
N GLU A 187 3.90 -7.02 15.15
CA GLU A 187 4.57 -6.11 16.08
C GLU A 187 5.77 -5.40 15.42
N GLY A 188 5.87 -4.09 15.63
CA GLY A 188 6.93 -3.26 15.03
C GLY A 188 6.67 -2.88 13.56
N TRP A 189 5.60 -3.36 12.94
CA TRP A 189 5.14 -2.88 11.65
C TRP A 189 4.18 -1.71 11.84
N GLU A 190 4.11 -0.81 10.86
CA GLU A 190 3.27 0.39 10.96
C GLU A 190 1.94 0.21 10.25
N LYS A 191 1.95 0.07 8.92
CA LYS A 191 0.71 0.07 8.14
C LYS A 191 0.90 -0.60 6.78
N GLY A 192 -0.05 -1.47 6.45
CA GLY A 192 0.00 -2.15 5.17
C GLY A 192 -1.14 -3.11 4.90
N VAL A 193 -0.89 -4.05 3.98
CA VAL A 193 -1.79 -5.14 3.59
C VAL A 193 -1.05 -6.46 3.51
N ILE A 194 -1.73 -7.54 3.88
CA ILE A 194 -1.15 -8.89 3.94
C ILE A 194 -1.82 -9.78 2.91
N PHE A 195 -1.03 -10.61 2.24
CA PHE A 195 -1.49 -11.61 1.31
C PHE A 195 -0.98 -12.97 1.74
N VAL A 196 -1.87 -13.96 1.86
CA VAL A 196 -1.51 -15.34 2.18
C VAL A 196 -1.89 -16.22 1.00
N ASN A 197 -0.92 -16.92 0.42
CA ASN A 197 -1.11 -17.77 -0.76
C ASN A 197 -1.83 -17.05 -1.93
N GLY A 198 -1.59 -15.74 -2.07
CA GLY A 198 -2.18 -14.88 -3.10
C GLY A 198 -3.58 -14.34 -2.78
N GLN A 199 -4.14 -14.65 -1.60
CA GLN A 199 -5.40 -14.08 -1.10
C GLN A 199 -5.12 -12.87 -0.22
N ASN A 200 -5.83 -11.77 -0.45
CA ASN A 200 -5.70 -10.56 0.37
C ASN A 200 -6.42 -10.75 1.71
N LEU A 201 -5.64 -10.84 2.78
CA LEU A 201 -6.13 -11.02 4.15
C LEU A 201 -6.77 -9.74 4.71
N GLY A 202 -6.32 -8.59 4.22
CA GLY A 202 -6.80 -7.29 4.65
C GLY A 202 -5.67 -6.37 5.10
N ARG A 203 -6.08 -5.27 5.71
CA ARG A 203 -5.21 -4.17 6.15
C ARG A 203 -4.82 -4.37 7.61
N TYR A 204 -3.59 -4.01 7.96
CA TYR A 204 -3.18 -3.78 9.33
C TYR A 204 -2.75 -2.32 9.49
N TRP A 205 -2.90 -1.82 10.72
CA TRP A 205 -2.37 -0.51 11.11
C TRP A 205 -2.16 -0.48 12.62
N ASN A 206 -0.96 -0.10 13.05
CA ASN A 206 -0.58 -0.02 14.46
C ASN A 206 -1.39 0.97 15.31
N ILE A 207 -2.20 1.84 14.71
CA ILE A 207 -3.13 2.73 15.45
C ILE A 207 -4.30 1.96 16.09
N GLY A 208 -4.52 0.70 15.69
CA GLY A 208 -5.59 -0.14 16.23
C GLY A 208 -7.01 0.28 15.80
N PRO A 209 -8.06 -0.18 16.52
CA PRO A 209 -7.99 -1.04 17.71
C PRO A 209 -7.62 -2.49 17.39
N GLN A 210 -7.84 -2.95 16.16
CA GLN A 210 -7.47 -4.28 15.72
C GLN A 210 -5.94 -4.43 15.62
N GLU A 211 -5.37 -5.39 16.36
CA GLU A 211 -3.94 -5.69 16.38
C GLU A 211 -3.60 -7.02 15.67
N THR A 212 -4.61 -7.86 15.43
CA THR A 212 -4.43 -9.13 14.72
C THR A 212 -5.39 -9.32 13.55
N LEU A 213 -4.94 -9.97 12.48
CA LEU A 213 -5.79 -10.37 11.36
C LEU A 213 -6.10 -11.86 11.40
N TYR A 214 -7.39 -12.21 11.33
CA TYR A 214 -7.85 -13.58 11.23
C TYR A 214 -7.39 -14.22 9.92
N LEU A 215 -6.71 -15.36 10.02
CA LEU A 215 -6.26 -16.19 8.90
C LEU A 215 -7.02 -17.52 8.89
N PRO A 216 -7.96 -17.72 7.94
CA PRO A 216 -8.69 -18.96 7.82
C PRO A 216 -7.77 -20.13 7.48
N GLY A 217 -7.89 -21.24 8.20
CA GLY A 217 -7.23 -22.51 7.90
C GLY A 217 -7.44 -22.99 6.46
N PRO A 218 -8.63 -22.82 5.84
CA PRO A 218 -8.83 -23.15 4.42
C PRO A 218 -7.97 -22.36 3.42
N TRP A 219 -7.35 -21.25 3.83
CA TRP A 219 -6.42 -20.50 2.97
C TRP A 219 -4.99 -21.06 3.02
N LEU A 220 -4.74 -21.97 3.94
CA LEU A 220 -3.46 -22.61 4.17
C LEU A 220 -3.42 -24.01 3.55
N PHE A 221 -2.23 -24.42 3.16
CA PHE A 221 -1.96 -25.75 2.63
C PHE A 221 -1.17 -26.57 3.62
N ARG A 222 -1.42 -27.88 3.67
CA ARG A 222 -0.41 -28.81 4.20
C ARG A 222 0.77 -28.77 3.23
N GLY A 223 1.96 -28.47 3.73
CA GLY A 223 3.14 -28.19 2.92
C GLY A 223 3.44 -26.69 2.82
N ASN A 224 3.85 -26.24 1.63
CA ASN A 224 4.36 -24.88 1.41
C ASN A 224 3.25 -23.83 1.41
N ASN A 225 3.49 -22.76 2.15
CA ASN A 225 2.67 -21.56 2.21
C ASN A 225 3.56 -20.33 2.04
N GLN A 226 2.96 -19.22 1.62
CA GLN A 226 3.64 -17.95 1.47
C GLN A 226 2.82 -16.80 2.04
N ILE A 227 3.52 -15.84 2.63
CA ILE A 227 3.00 -14.55 3.07
C ILE A 227 3.75 -13.45 2.32
N ILE A 228 3.00 -12.53 1.73
CA ILE A 228 3.51 -11.26 1.22
C ILE A 228 2.90 -10.14 2.05
N ILE A 229 3.71 -9.20 2.51
CA ILE A 229 3.26 -7.99 3.21
C ILE A 229 3.68 -6.79 2.38
N PHE A 230 2.75 -5.92 2.02
CA PHE A 230 3.09 -4.58 1.57
C PHE A 230 3.07 -3.64 2.78
N GLU A 231 4.17 -2.97 3.08
CA GLU A 231 4.34 -2.03 4.20
C GLU A 231 4.71 -0.64 3.66
N GLU A 232 4.08 0.39 4.21
CA GLU A 232 4.15 1.76 3.73
C GLU A 232 5.30 2.59 4.33
N VAL A 233 5.69 2.31 5.57
CA VAL A 233 6.54 3.21 6.36
C VAL A 233 7.62 2.49 7.17
N MET A 234 7.26 1.43 7.89
CA MET A 234 8.17 0.78 8.84
C MET A 234 7.82 -0.69 9.01
N ALA A 235 8.81 -1.57 8.84
CA ALA A 235 8.65 -3.00 8.99
C ALA A 235 9.24 -3.49 10.32
N GLY A 236 8.50 -4.36 11.01
CA GLY A 236 9.03 -5.16 12.10
C GLY A 236 9.87 -6.34 11.59
N SER A 237 10.52 -7.04 12.51
CA SER A 237 11.39 -8.18 12.18
C SER A 237 10.68 -9.53 12.15
N VAL A 238 9.48 -9.62 12.73
CA VAL A 238 8.78 -10.89 12.94
C VAL A 238 7.29 -10.76 12.58
N ILE A 239 6.72 -11.83 12.04
CA ILE A 239 5.28 -12.06 11.88
C ILE A 239 4.91 -13.17 12.85
N GLN A 240 4.07 -12.87 13.84
CA GLN A 240 3.67 -13.84 14.85
C GLN A 240 2.33 -14.48 14.48
N PHE A 241 2.18 -15.76 14.79
CA PHE A 241 0.89 -16.44 14.79
C PHE A 241 0.36 -16.57 16.21
N THR A 242 -0.93 -16.32 16.38
CA THR A 242 -1.63 -16.43 17.67
C THR A 242 -2.92 -17.23 17.48
N ASP A 243 -3.41 -17.83 18.57
CA ASP A 243 -4.69 -18.56 18.63
C ASP A 243 -5.85 -17.68 19.10
N THR A 244 -5.57 -16.45 19.52
CA THR A 244 -6.54 -15.50 20.08
C THR A 244 -6.52 -14.17 19.31
N PRO A 245 -7.71 -13.62 18.98
CA PRO A 245 -7.79 -12.30 18.36
C PRO A 245 -7.50 -11.20 19.39
N TYR A 246 -6.75 -10.19 18.97
CA TYR A 246 -6.59 -8.93 19.69
C TYR A 246 -7.28 -7.83 18.87
N LEU A 247 -8.48 -7.44 19.28
CA LEU A 247 -9.33 -6.46 18.58
C LEU A 247 -9.37 -5.09 19.28
N GLY A 248 -8.47 -4.87 20.24
CA GLY A 248 -8.40 -3.69 21.09
C GLY A 248 -9.17 -3.86 22.40
N ARG A 249 -9.19 -2.80 23.21
CA ARG A 249 -9.90 -2.81 24.49
C ARG A 249 -11.40 -2.69 24.26
N ASN A 250 -12.17 -3.67 24.74
CA ASN A 250 -13.62 -3.56 24.81
C ASN A 250 -14.01 -2.60 25.94
N GLN A 251 -14.59 -1.44 25.62
CA GLN A 251 -15.47 -0.74 26.56
C GLN A 251 -16.89 -1.19 26.24
N TYR A 252 -17.47 -2.02 27.11
CA TYR A 252 -18.91 -2.28 27.06
C TYR A 252 -19.63 -0.97 27.39
N ILE A 253 -20.41 -0.46 26.44
CA ILE A 253 -21.32 0.66 26.71
C ILE A 253 -22.50 0.04 27.47
N HIS A 254 -22.63 0.39 28.75
CA HIS A 254 -23.79 0.04 29.58
C HIS A 254 -24.99 0.93 29.25
#